data_AF-A0A9E5LW26-F1
#
_entry.id   AF-A0A9E5LW26-F1
#
_cell.length_a   1.000
_cell.length_b   1.000
_cell.length_c   1.000
_cell.angle_alpha   90.00
_cell.angle_beta   90.00
_cell.angle_gamma   90.00
#
_symmetry.space_group_name_H-M   'P 1'
#
loop_
_entity.id
_entity.type
_entity.pdbx_description
1 polymer ?
#
loop_
_entity_poly.entity_id
_entity_poly.type
_entity_poly.pdbx_seq_one_letter_code
_entity_poly.pdbx_strand_id
1 'polypeptide(L)'
;MKRRIVAAVIFACLCGKTAFTQNPQSIPESSPTAPTQGGSPKATQPKDGGSFLGKDIPSFDPGSEVMVWDGKIWNVQDQRVFRARFEKYLNSEEETGEDAKKYRDRMKTMLDLLSPAKASKENFRKAWAMLPQASEYEPDAGLCNSLDDAIYGVLMAQREVTKIDDQNRTLAQRKDTLEWNSRFAADSGLLGPAPKNPAAAEQWNKEQTLKRDMKMQPLLTELGEVNASIAGNRVKKEALRLQAKIELQVLIAQLFLQRRFEHVLLANRFYRTLFGDGDSQLRVADEYAANQSDKNKESFGDISKLPKTIGQLDALANEAIRDVREGVEAFSFLLEKNEMKSASERLSEAFVVGEYLPEIRLLPRAKKRQVIEFTQKSNQLLSSLEVKDYERAAALVRELESISRDFDSAKPMAAIETARTVSALHLAKARAAASSGDRTTLENELRSATEIWPRNPALAEVSGAIFSQTDVQQQALNDFDRLYAQKNFRQIYEDKVRFIAATALDRVKQEKLKQVLDQVQLAEAALLRAAELAKRGDSAGAWESVERGFSDYPDDPKLNQARAEFTTQAAEFV
;
A
#
# COMPACT_ATOMS: atom_id res chain seq x y z
N MET A 1 5.10 37.29 18.04
CA MET A 1 5.64 37.13 19.41
C MET A 1 4.80 36.13 20.18
N LYS A 2 5.48 35.24 20.94
CA LYS A 2 4.98 34.32 21.98
C LYS A 2 4.24 33.05 21.54
N ARG A 3 5.07 32.01 21.35
CA ARG A 3 4.80 30.57 21.48
C ARG A 3 4.24 30.25 22.88
N ARG A 4 3.30 29.30 22.95
CA ARG A 4 2.92 28.62 24.19
C ARG A 4 3.45 27.19 24.17
N ILE A 5 4.26 26.91 25.18
CA ILE A 5 4.80 25.62 25.61
C ILE A 5 3.77 25.00 26.55
N VAL A 6 3.41 23.73 26.37
CA VAL A 6 2.95 22.87 27.49
C VAL A 6 3.55 21.48 27.30
N ALA A 7 4.38 21.10 28.26
CA ALA A 7 4.84 19.75 28.51
C ALA A 7 4.22 19.28 29.85
N ALA A 8 3.73 18.04 29.92
CA ALA A 8 3.45 17.27 31.14
C ALA A 8 3.25 15.80 30.71
N VAL A 9 4.25 14.93 30.82
CA VAL A 9 4.65 14.11 31.99
C VAL A 9 3.64 13.00 32.33
N ILE A 10 4.11 11.77 32.09
CA ILE A 10 3.62 10.45 32.51
C ILE A 10 4.14 10.17 33.93
N PHE A 11 3.29 9.70 34.87
CA PHE A 11 3.65 8.65 35.84
C PHE A 11 2.46 8.09 36.67
N ALA A 12 2.63 6.82 37.09
CA ALA A 12 1.91 6.03 38.12
C ALA A 12 0.59 5.32 37.68
N CYS A 13 0.28 4.06 38.02
CA CYS A 13 0.83 3.15 39.04
C CYS A 13 0.43 1.67 38.77
N LEU A 14 1.28 0.73 39.23
CA LEU A 14 1.05 -0.73 39.30
C LEU A 14 0.28 -1.16 40.58
N CYS A 15 -0.50 -2.23 40.48
CA CYS A 15 -0.78 -3.31 41.46
C CYS A 15 -1.78 -4.29 40.78
N GLY A 16 -1.66 -5.61 40.65
CA GLY A 16 -0.92 -6.65 41.36
C GLY A 16 -1.91 -7.59 42.07
N LYS A 17 -2.29 -8.74 41.47
CA LYS A 17 -2.77 -9.95 42.18
C LYS A 17 -2.49 -11.23 41.38
N THR A 18 -1.82 -12.15 42.07
CA THR A 18 -1.49 -13.54 41.72
C THR A 18 -2.60 -14.51 42.15
N ALA A 19 -2.78 -15.60 41.41
CA ALA A 19 -3.25 -16.88 41.96
C ALA A 19 -2.70 -18.07 41.16
N PHE A 20 -2.19 -19.06 41.89
CA PHE A 20 -1.58 -20.33 41.49
C PHE A 20 -2.62 -21.37 41.02
N THR A 21 -2.22 -22.31 40.15
CA THR A 21 -2.34 -23.78 40.35
C THR A 21 -1.37 -24.57 39.45
N GLN A 22 -0.94 -25.75 39.94
CA GLN A 22 0.18 -26.60 39.48
C GLN A 22 -0.24 -27.70 38.47
N ASN A 23 0.62 -27.94 37.46
CA ASN A 23 1.25 -29.19 36.90
C ASN A 23 0.58 -30.60 37.04
N PRO A 24 1.02 -31.69 36.32
CA PRO A 24 2.12 -31.84 35.33
C PRO A 24 1.89 -32.76 34.08
N GLN A 25 2.86 -32.67 33.15
CA GLN A 25 3.41 -33.59 32.12
C GLN A 25 2.77 -34.96 31.78
N SER A 26 2.75 -35.26 30.47
CA SER A 26 3.22 -36.55 29.89
C SER A 26 3.57 -36.45 28.38
N ILE A 27 4.68 -37.11 27.99
CA ILE A 27 5.14 -37.42 26.62
C ILE A 27 4.88 -38.92 26.40
N PRO A 28 4.61 -39.42 25.17
CA PRO A 28 5.62 -40.28 24.51
C PRO A 28 5.67 -40.25 22.95
N GLU A 29 6.90 -40.33 22.43
CA GLU A 29 7.49 -41.18 21.34
C GLU A 29 6.78 -41.57 20.01
N SER A 30 7.63 -42.06 19.08
CA SER A 30 7.55 -42.07 17.61
C SER A 30 7.39 -43.46 16.90
N SER A 31 6.67 -43.48 15.75
CA SER A 31 6.78 -44.32 14.50
C SER A 31 6.53 -45.85 14.54
N PRO A 32 6.23 -46.63 13.43
CA PRO A 32 6.17 -46.34 11.96
C PRO A 32 5.02 -47.01 11.09
N THR A 33 4.89 -46.57 9.81
CA THR A 33 4.44 -47.22 8.51
C THR A 33 3.11 -48.01 8.26
N ALA A 34 2.25 -47.45 7.36
CA ALA A 34 1.50 -47.90 6.13
C ALA A 34 1.00 -49.38 5.89
N PRO A 35 0.12 -49.70 4.88
CA PRO A 35 -0.87 -48.94 4.07
C PRO A 35 -2.29 -49.62 3.95
N THR A 36 -3.35 -48.93 3.48
CA THR A 36 -4.42 -49.55 2.65
C THR A 36 -5.34 -48.56 1.93
N GLN A 37 -5.83 -48.99 0.76
CA GLN A 37 -6.56 -48.27 -0.28
C GLN A 37 -8.07 -48.08 -0.02
N GLY A 38 -8.65 -47.07 -0.69
CA GLY A 38 -9.92 -47.22 -1.43
C GLY A 38 -11.19 -46.67 -0.78
N GLY A 39 -11.64 -45.48 -1.20
CA GLY A 39 -12.97 -44.95 -0.88
C GLY A 39 -13.27 -43.63 -1.59
N SER A 40 -14.09 -43.69 -2.64
CA SER A 40 -14.49 -42.62 -3.55
C SER A 40 -15.10 -41.38 -2.86
N PRO A 41 -14.83 -40.14 -3.32
CA PRO A 41 -15.50 -38.96 -2.81
C PRO A 41 -16.90 -38.77 -3.43
N LYS A 42 -17.84 -38.42 -2.55
CA LYS A 42 -19.25 -38.10 -2.80
C LYS A 42 -19.36 -36.76 -3.55
N ALA A 43 -20.10 -36.76 -4.66
CA ALA A 43 -20.38 -35.60 -5.48
C ALA A 43 -21.21 -34.54 -4.73
N THR A 44 -20.76 -33.28 -4.77
CA THR A 44 -21.55 -32.10 -4.42
C THR A 44 -21.78 -31.31 -5.70
N GLN A 45 -23.04 -31.00 -6.00
CA GLN A 45 -23.41 -30.28 -7.23
C GLN A 45 -22.95 -28.82 -7.23
N PRO A 46 -22.71 -28.23 -8.42
CA PRO A 46 -22.16 -26.89 -8.57
C PRO A 46 -23.25 -25.82 -8.40
N LYS A 47 -22.90 -24.71 -7.76
CA LYS A 47 -23.59 -23.42 -7.94
C LYS A 47 -22.92 -22.69 -9.10
N ASP A 48 -23.74 -22.33 -10.08
CA ASP A 48 -23.37 -21.58 -11.27
C ASP A 48 -22.77 -20.20 -10.96
N GLY A 49 -21.78 -19.84 -11.78
CA GLY A 49 -21.02 -18.60 -11.73
C GLY A 49 -19.68 -18.76 -12.46
N GLY A 50 -19.72 -19.28 -13.69
CA GLY A 50 -18.53 -19.64 -14.46
C GLY A 50 -17.70 -18.42 -14.86
N SER A 51 -16.56 -18.23 -14.18
CA SER A 51 -15.38 -17.59 -14.76
C SER A 51 -14.78 -18.58 -15.76
N PHE A 52 -15.13 -18.42 -17.04
CA PHE A 52 -14.58 -19.21 -18.13
C PHE A 52 -13.32 -18.51 -18.67
N LEU A 53 -12.20 -18.67 -17.96
CA LEU A 53 -10.82 -18.54 -18.46
C LEU A 53 -9.87 -19.02 -17.34
N GLY A 54 -9.06 -20.02 -17.66
CA GLY A 54 -8.28 -20.81 -16.70
C GLY A 54 -7.33 -19.97 -15.84
N LYS A 55 -7.43 -20.20 -14.53
CA LYS A 55 -6.33 -20.03 -13.58
C LYS A 55 -5.17 -20.91 -14.03
N ASP A 56 -4.09 -20.30 -14.48
CA ASP A 56 -2.69 -20.74 -14.36
C ASP A 56 -1.85 -20.08 -15.47
N ILE A 57 -1.63 -18.77 -15.34
CA ILE A 57 -0.60 -18.03 -16.07
C ILE A 57 0.03 -17.01 -15.11
N PRO A 58 1.36 -16.98 -14.91
CA PRO A 58 2.03 -15.81 -14.35
C PRO A 58 2.06 -14.74 -15.45
N SER A 59 0.94 -14.03 -15.57
CA SER A 59 0.75 -12.89 -16.45
C SER A 59 -0.07 -11.86 -15.71
N PHE A 60 0.31 -10.59 -15.88
CA PHE A 60 -0.49 -9.43 -15.53
C PHE A 60 -1.97 -9.68 -15.83
N ASP A 61 -2.76 -9.96 -14.80
CA ASP A 61 -4.21 -10.04 -14.87
C ASP A 61 -4.72 -8.61 -14.60
N PRO A 62 -5.20 -7.89 -15.64
CA PRO A 62 -5.64 -6.51 -15.52
C PRO A 62 -6.91 -6.34 -14.64
N GLY A 63 -7.49 -7.43 -14.12
CA GLY A 63 -8.55 -7.42 -13.12
C GLY A 63 -8.10 -7.77 -11.68
N SER A 64 -6.84 -8.17 -11.46
CA SER A 64 -6.34 -8.49 -10.12
C SER A 64 -5.56 -7.32 -9.53
N GLU A 65 -5.95 -6.86 -8.34
CA GLU A 65 -5.37 -5.73 -7.58
C GLU A 65 -3.95 -6.03 -7.02
N VAL A 66 -3.24 -6.97 -7.65
CA VAL A 66 -2.01 -7.59 -7.14
C VAL A 66 -0.99 -7.74 -8.25
N MET A 67 0.13 -7.02 -8.14
CA MET A 67 1.31 -7.27 -8.96
C MET A 67 2.18 -8.32 -8.27
N VAL A 68 2.42 -9.46 -8.91
CA VAL A 68 3.40 -10.43 -8.41
C VAL A 68 4.76 -10.13 -9.05
N TRP A 69 5.74 -9.78 -8.24
CA TRP A 69 7.12 -9.53 -8.65
C TRP A 69 8.05 -10.41 -7.81
N ASP A 70 8.87 -11.24 -8.46
CA ASP A 70 9.76 -12.21 -7.81
C ASP A 70 9.06 -13.11 -6.77
N GLY A 71 7.87 -13.60 -7.11
CA GLY A 71 7.03 -14.41 -6.21
C GLY A 71 6.41 -13.64 -5.03
N LYS A 72 6.62 -12.32 -4.94
CA LYS A 72 6.06 -11.45 -3.90
C LYS A 72 4.89 -10.62 -4.46
N ILE A 73 3.80 -10.61 -3.70
CA ILE A 73 2.57 -9.88 -4.00
C ILE A 73 2.72 -8.42 -3.54
N TRP A 74 2.67 -7.48 -4.48
CA TRP A 74 2.58 -6.04 -4.26
C TRP A 74 1.14 -5.59 -4.50
N ASN A 75 0.53 -4.99 -3.48
CA ASN A 75 -0.80 -4.40 -3.60
C ASN A 75 -0.69 -3.06 -4.34
N VAL A 76 -1.20 -3.01 -5.57
CA VAL A 76 -1.28 -1.76 -6.35
C VAL A 76 -2.64 -1.15 -6.03
N GLN A 77 -2.66 -0.30 -4.99
CA GLN A 77 -3.89 0.24 -4.36
C GLN A 77 -4.94 0.85 -5.32
N ASP A 78 -4.59 1.21 -6.55
CA ASP A 78 -5.56 1.37 -7.65
C ASP A 78 -4.84 1.32 -9.00
N GLN A 79 -5.21 0.36 -9.85
CA GLN A 79 -4.68 0.21 -11.22
C GLN A 79 -4.83 1.50 -12.05
N ARG A 80 -5.83 2.33 -11.76
CA ARG A 80 -6.04 3.63 -12.42
C ARG A 80 -5.03 4.68 -11.93
N VAL A 81 -4.81 4.77 -10.62
CA VAL A 81 -3.80 5.68 -10.03
C VAL A 81 -2.42 5.30 -10.53
N PHE A 82 -2.13 4.01 -10.63
CA PHE A 82 -0.90 3.53 -11.24
C PHE A 82 -0.75 4.01 -12.68
N ARG A 83 -1.76 3.76 -13.54
CA ARG A 83 -1.72 4.19 -14.95
C ARG A 83 -1.52 5.70 -15.09
N ALA A 84 -2.22 6.51 -14.30
CA ALA A 84 -2.06 7.96 -14.33
C ALA A 84 -0.65 8.41 -13.92
N ARG A 85 -0.06 7.78 -12.88
CA ARG A 85 1.32 8.06 -12.45
C ARG A 85 2.35 7.62 -13.47
N PHE A 86 2.15 6.45 -14.07
CA PHE A 86 3.02 5.93 -15.12
C PHE A 86 2.96 6.81 -16.37
N GLU A 87 1.77 7.25 -16.80
CA GLU A 87 1.62 8.17 -17.92
C GLU A 87 2.24 9.55 -17.62
N LYS A 88 2.10 10.06 -16.39
CA LYS A 88 2.81 11.26 -15.94
C LYS A 88 4.33 11.08 -16.03
N TYR A 89 4.85 9.93 -15.62
CA TYR A 89 6.27 9.59 -15.72
C TYR A 89 6.75 9.49 -17.18
N LEU A 90 5.98 8.85 -18.06
CA LEU A 90 6.36 8.74 -19.48
C LEU A 90 6.48 10.12 -20.17
N ASN A 91 5.74 11.12 -19.66
CA ASN A 91 5.80 12.50 -20.13
C ASN A 91 6.86 13.36 -19.44
N SER A 92 7.41 12.93 -18.31
CA SER A 92 8.37 13.73 -17.54
C SER A 92 9.70 13.89 -18.26
N GLU A 93 10.43 14.95 -17.93
CA GLU A 93 11.80 15.13 -18.41
C GLU A 93 12.76 14.20 -17.67
N GLU A 94 13.93 13.98 -18.26
CA GLU A 94 15.02 13.28 -17.58
C GLU A 94 15.60 14.17 -16.47
N GLU A 95 15.92 13.57 -15.33
CA GLU A 95 16.38 14.30 -14.14
C GLU A 95 17.89 14.65 -14.22
N THR A 96 18.29 15.35 -15.30
CA THR A 96 19.69 15.70 -15.61
C THR A 96 20.12 17.07 -15.09
N GLY A 97 19.22 17.80 -14.43
CA GLY A 97 19.51 19.11 -13.82
C GLY A 97 20.68 19.07 -12.84
N GLU A 98 21.35 20.22 -12.67
CA GLU A 98 22.54 20.35 -11.83
C GLU A 98 22.26 19.95 -10.36
N ASP A 99 21.11 20.36 -9.81
CA ASP A 99 20.74 20.06 -8.43
C ASP A 99 20.46 18.56 -8.22
N ALA A 100 19.83 17.91 -9.20
CA ALA A 100 19.61 16.46 -9.18
C ALA A 100 20.92 15.68 -9.22
N LYS A 101 21.89 16.15 -10.02
CA LYS A 101 23.24 15.57 -10.06
C LYS A 101 23.96 15.76 -8.73
N LYS A 102 23.94 16.97 -8.15
CA LYS A 102 24.51 17.26 -6.82
C LYS A 102 23.90 16.36 -5.74
N TYR A 103 22.58 16.18 -5.75
CA TYR A 103 21.88 15.30 -4.81
C TYR A 103 22.38 13.85 -4.92
N ARG A 104 22.41 13.27 -6.12
CA ARG A 104 22.91 11.90 -6.35
C ARG A 104 24.38 11.74 -5.96
N ASP A 105 25.22 12.72 -6.28
CA ASP A 105 26.64 12.72 -5.91
C ASP A 105 26.81 12.76 -4.37
N ARG A 106 25.99 13.56 -3.67
CA ARG A 106 25.94 13.57 -2.20
C ARG A 106 25.49 12.24 -1.64
N MET A 107 24.41 11.64 -2.14
CA MET A 107 23.92 10.32 -1.71
C MET A 107 25.00 9.25 -1.87
N LYS A 108 25.65 9.19 -3.04
CA LYS A 108 26.75 8.27 -3.31
C LYS A 108 27.94 8.49 -2.36
N THR A 109 28.30 9.75 -2.10
CA THR A 109 29.39 10.11 -1.19
C THR A 109 29.08 9.70 0.25
N MET A 110 27.86 9.96 0.74
CA MET A 110 27.43 9.54 2.08
C MET A 110 27.46 8.02 2.22
N LEU A 111 26.93 7.30 1.23
CA LEU A 111 26.99 5.83 1.18
C LEU A 111 28.45 5.36 1.24
N ASP A 112 29.36 5.90 0.44
CA ASP A 112 30.78 5.51 0.43
C ASP A 112 31.49 5.79 1.77
N LEU A 113 31.27 6.96 2.38
CA LEU A 113 31.83 7.33 3.68
C LEU A 113 31.39 6.39 4.80
N LEU A 114 30.16 5.89 4.73
CA LEU A 114 29.58 4.96 5.70
C LEU A 114 29.75 3.48 5.30
N SER A 115 30.54 3.19 4.27
CA SER A 115 30.84 1.81 3.91
C SER A 115 31.58 1.09 5.05
N PRO A 116 31.40 -0.23 5.24
CA PRO A 116 32.04 -0.96 6.34
C PRO A 116 33.57 -0.79 6.38
N ALA A 117 34.22 -0.70 5.21
CA ALA A 117 35.66 -0.52 5.10
C ALA A 117 36.15 0.89 5.51
N LYS A 118 35.28 1.91 5.42
CA LYS A 118 35.60 3.30 5.73
C LYS A 118 34.90 3.80 7.00
N ALA A 119 34.20 2.93 7.73
CA ALA A 119 33.41 3.29 8.89
C ALA A 119 34.30 3.86 10.00
N SER A 120 34.15 5.16 10.27
CA SER A 120 34.86 5.86 11.34
C SER A 120 33.98 6.98 11.90
N LYS A 121 34.28 7.43 13.13
CA LYS A 121 33.57 8.58 13.75
C LYS A 121 33.71 9.87 12.93
N GLU A 122 34.84 10.04 12.23
CA GLU A 122 35.06 11.19 11.36
C GLU A 122 34.18 11.11 10.11
N ASN A 123 34.19 9.97 9.42
CA ASN A 123 33.39 9.76 8.22
C ASN A 123 31.90 9.77 8.52
N PHE A 124 31.48 9.24 9.67
CA PHE A 124 30.13 9.38 10.19
C PHE A 124 29.71 10.85 10.28
N ARG A 125 30.52 11.70 10.92
CA ARG A 125 30.22 13.13 11.06
C ARG A 125 30.17 13.86 9.72
N LYS A 126 31.06 13.51 8.78
CA LYS A 126 31.07 14.06 7.42
C LYS A 126 29.81 13.69 6.66
N ALA A 127 29.40 12.42 6.70
CA ALA A 127 28.17 11.96 6.05
C ALA A 127 26.93 12.59 6.70
N TRP A 128 26.89 12.67 8.03
CA TRP A 128 25.79 13.28 8.76
C TRP A 128 25.61 14.76 8.40
N ALA A 129 26.70 15.52 8.28
CA ALA A 129 26.66 16.93 7.90
C ALA A 129 26.14 17.20 6.46
N MET A 130 26.10 16.17 5.60
CA MET A 130 25.57 16.28 4.24
C MET A 130 24.05 16.08 4.16
N LEU A 131 23.42 15.45 5.17
CA LEU A 131 21.98 15.17 5.16
C LEU A 131 21.12 16.43 5.00
N PRO A 132 21.34 17.52 5.79
CA PRO A 132 20.51 18.71 5.64
C PRO A 132 20.64 19.33 4.25
N GLN A 133 21.84 19.30 3.67
CA GLN A 133 22.06 19.84 2.33
C GLN A 133 21.40 18.98 1.25
N ALA A 134 21.36 17.66 1.42
CA ALA A 134 20.66 16.76 0.49
C ALA A 134 19.14 16.98 0.52
N SER A 135 18.59 17.34 1.68
CA SER A 135 17.15 17.61 1.86
C SER A 135 16.64 18.84 1.11
N GLU A 136 17.53 19.75 0.71
CA GLU A 136 17.18 20.95 -0.08
C GLU A 136 16.65 20.58 -1.47
N TYR A 137 16.96 19.37 -1.94
CA TYR A 137 16.46 18.85 -3.20
C TYR A 137 14.99 18.45 -3.05
N GLU A 138 14.07 19.16 -3.72
CA GLU A 138 12.62 18.96 -3.56
C GLU A 138 12.17 17.49 -3.71
N PRO A 139 12.69 16.70 -4.67
CA PRO A 139 12.31 15.29 -4.80
C PRO A 139 12.82 14.36 -3.70
N ASP A 140 13.73 14.81 -2.82
CA ASP A 140 14.07 14.12 -1.56
C ASP A 140 12.86 14.09 -0.62
N ALA A 141 11.93 15.05 -0.73
CA ALA A 141 10.75 15.17 0.11
C ALA A 141 11.06 15.27 1.62
N GLY A 142 12.24 15.77 1.99
CA GLY A 142 12.67 15.95 3.39
C GLY A 142 13.02 14.64 4.10
N LEU A 143 13.27 13.56 3.37
CA LEU A 143 13.66 12.27 3.93
C LEU A 143 15.05 12.33 4.56
N CYS A 144 16.00 13.06 3.96
CA CYS A 144 17.31 13.27 4.55
C CYS A 144 17.24 14.05 5.87
N ASN A 145 16.32 15.03 6.00
CA ASN A 145 16.08 15.72 7.28
C ASN A 145 15.42 14.81 8.31
N SER A 146 14.44 14.00 7.90
CA SER A 146 13.82 13.03 8.80
C SER A 146 14.85 12.05 9.37
N LEU A 147 15.82 11.65 8.55
CA LEU A 147 16.95 10.83 8.98
C LEU A 147 17.91 11.60 9.90
N ASP A 148 18.19 12.88 9.61
CA ASP A 148 18.99 13.77 10.45
C ASP A 148 18.40 13.88 11.87
N ASP A 149 17.10 14.15 11.98
CA ASP A 149 16.37 14.27 13.24
C ASP A 149 16.41 12.95 14.05
N ALA A 150 16.21 11.81 13.37
CA ALA A 150 16.28 10.50 14.01
C ALA A 150 17.69 10.20 14.54
N ILE A 151 18.73 10.50 13.76
CA ILE A 151 20.14 10.34 14.19
C ILE A 151 20.43 11.27 15.37
N TYR A 152 19.99 12.52 15.31
CA TYR A 152 20.14 13.46 16.41
C TYR A 152 19.48 12.95 17.69
N GLY A 153 18.27 12.38 17.60
CA GLY A 153 17.59 11.73 18.71
C GLY A 153 18.43 10.61 19.36
N VAL A 154 19.04 9.75 18.54
CA VAL A 154 19.95 8.70 19.01
C VAL A 154 21.15 9.29 19.75
N LEU A 155 21.79 10.32 19.19
CA LEU A 155 22.97 10.96 19.81
C LEU A 155 22.62 11.62 21.15
N MET A 156 21.43 12.22 21.25
CA MET A 156 20.93 12.81 22.50
C MET A 156 20.66 11.73 23.55
N ALA A 157 20.06 10.60 23.17
CA ALA A 157 19.87 9.46 24.06
C ALA A 157 21.22 8.90 24.54
N GLN A 158 22.22 8.79 23.67
CA GLN A 158 23.57 8.36 24.04
C GLN A 158 24.21 9.32 25.04
N ARG A 159 24.05 10.63 24.87
CA ARG A 159 24.56 11.64 25.80
C ARG A 159 23.91 11.53 27.19
N GLU A 160 22.60 11.34 27.26
CA GLU A 160 21.89 11.14 28.52
C GLU A 160 22.33 9.84 29.21
N VAL A 161 22.58 8.78 28.44
CA VAL A 161 23.14 7.54 28.97
C VAL A 161 24.53 7.75 29.58
N THR A 162 25.42 8.50 28.92
CA THR A 162 26.74 8.83 29.49
C THR A 162 26.61 9.60 30.81
N LYS A 163 25.66 10.54 30.89
CA LYS A 163 25.38 11.28 32.12
C LYS A 163 24.90 10.35 33.25
N ILE A 164 24.03 9.39 32.94
CA ILE A 164 23.57 8.38 33.91
C ILE A 164 24.75 7.48 34.35
N ASP A 165 25.66 7.13 33.45
CA ASP A 165 26.85 6.34 33.79
C ASP A 165 27.78 7.10 34.75
N ASP A 166 27.99 8.39 34.55
CA ASP A 166 28.77 9.21 35.47
C ASP A 166 28.08 9.34 36.84
N GLN A 167 26.75 9.50 36.87
CA GLN A 167 25.98 9.47 38.12
C GLN A 167 26.12 8.13 38.85
N ASN A 168 26.07 7.02 38.12
CA ASN A 168 26.25 5.68 38.68
C ASN A 168 27.67 5.46 39.22
N ARG A 169 28.71 6.06 38.63
CA ARG A 169 30.08 6.03 39.17
C ARG A 169 30.16 6.71 40.54
N THR A 170 29.53 7.88 40.69
CA THR A 170 29.45 8.57 41.99
C THR A 170 28.66 7.77 43.02
N LEU A 171 27.53 7.19 42.62
CA LEU A 171 26.73 6.32 43.49
C LEU A 171 27.49 5.05 43.90
N ALA A 172 28.30 4.48 43.01
CA ALA A 172 29.14 3.32 43.32
C ALA A 172 30.21 3.66 44.37
N GLN A 173 30.91 4.79 44.23
CA GLN A 173 31.85 5.26 45.26
C GLN A 173 31.17 5.48 46.61
N ARG A 174 29.94 6.04 46.60
CA ARG A 174 29.15 6.24 47.82
C ARG A 174 28.71 4.91 48.43
N LYS A 175 28.31 3.94 47.61
CA LYS A 175 28.03 2.57 48.03
C LYS A 175 29.23 1.95 48.74
N ASP A 176 30.42 2.01 48.14
CA ASP A 176 31.64 1.45 48.73
C ASP A 176 31.97 2.11 50.09
N THR A 177 31.78 3.43 50.18
CA THR A 177 31.96 4.19 51.43
C THR A 177 30.96 3.77 52.50
N LEU A 178 29.68 3.63 52.14
CA LEU A 178 28.61 3.18 53.06
C LEU A 178 28.84 1.73 53.51
N GLU A 179 29.29 0.85 52.62
CA GLU A 179 29.66 -0.52 52.96
C GLU A 179 30.85 -0.56 53.93
N TRP A 180 31.88 0.26 53.70
CA TRP A 180 33.00 0.37 54.62
C TRP A 180 32.57 0.92 56.00
N ASN A 181 31.78 2.00 56.02
CA ASN A 181 31.22 2.58 57.24
C ASN A 181 30.34 1.58 58.01
N SER A 182 29.53 0.79 57.29
CA SER A 182 28.66 -0.25 57.84
C SER A 182 29.47 -1.38 58.48
N ARG A 183 30.53 -1.85 57.82
CA ARG A 183 31.47 -2.83 58.40
C ARG A 183 32.15 -2.27 59.66
N PHE A 184 32.62 -1.03 59.60
CA PHE A 184 33.27 -0.40 60.74
C PHE A 184 32.28 -0.18 61.91
N ALA A 185 31.06 0.27 61.64
CA ALA A 185 30.02 0.46 62.66
C ALA A 185 29.63 -0.88 63.31
N ALA A 186 29.58 -1.95 62.52
CA ALA A 186 29.38 -3.31 63.01
C ALA A 186 30.50 -3.78 63.96
N ASP A 187 31.76 -3.45 63.65
CA ASP A 187 32.92 -3.88 64.44
C ASP A 187 33.22 -2.98 65.66
N SER A 188 32.80 -1.71 65.62
CA SER A 188 33.14 -0.67 66.62
C SER A 188 32.49 -0.84 68.02
N GLY A 189 31.58 -1.80 68.20
CA GLY A 189 30.79 -1.99 69.43
C GLY A 189 31.49 -2.71 70.59
N LEU A 190 32.78 -3.05 70.48
CA LEU A 190 33.48 -3.91 71.45
C LEU A 190 34.60 -3.22 72.27
N LEU A 191 34.71 -1.89 72.22
CA LEU A 191 35.89 -1.18 72.71
C LEU A 191 35.84 -0.75 74.20
N GLY A 192 35.04 -1.40 75.04
CA GLY A 192 34.96 -1.10 76.49
C GLY A 192 35.06 -2.36 77.37
N PRO A 193 35.66 -2.29 78.57
CA PRO A 193 35.72 -3.43 79.47
C PRO A 193 34.33 -3.83 79.95
N ALA A 194 33.95 -5.09 79.74
CA ALA A 194 32.67 -5.62 80.21
C ALA A 194 32.62 -5.62 81.75
N PRO A 195 31.48 -5.29 82.37
CA PRO A 195 31.33 -5.36 83.82
C PRO A 195 31.47 -6.81 84.33
N LYS A 196 32.15 -6.99 85.47
CA LYS A 196 32.47 -8.33 86.03
C LYS A 196 31.25 -9.11 86.57
N ASN A 197 30.09 -8.46 86.72
CA ASN A 197 28.86 -9.09 87.22
C ASN A 197 28.05 -9.69 86.06
N PRO A 198 27.65 -10.98 86.09
CA PRO A 198 26.94 -11.65 85.00
C PRO A 198 25.62 -10.97 84.58
N ALA A 199 24.81 -10.47 85.53
CA ALA A 199 23.54 -9.79 85.19
C ALA A 199 23.76 -8.41 84.53
N ALA A 200 24.80 -7.70 84.96
CA ALA A 200 25.19 -6.41 84.37
C ALA A 200 25.88 -6.59 83.01
N ALA A 201 26.58 -7.71 82.79
CA ALA A 201 27.20 -8.06 81.52
C ALA A 201 26.16 -8.33 80.44
N GLU A 202 25.03 -8.99 80.77
CA GLU A 202 23.93 -9.19 79.83
C GLU A 202 23.24 -7.88 79.43
N GLN A 203 23.00 -6.97 80.38
CA GLN A 203 22.42 -5.66 80.10
C GLN A 203 23.37 -4.78 79.27
N TRP A 204 24.66 -4.80 79.59
CA TRP A 204 25.69 -4.10 78.83
C TRP A 204 25.77 -4.61 77.39
N ASN A 205 25.74 -5.93 77.17
CA ASN A 205 25.69 -6.53 75.84
C ASN A 205 24.45 -6.08 75.05
N LYS A 206 23.26 -6.07 75.67
CA LYS A 206 22.01 -5.60 75.04
C LYS A 206 22.08 -4.12 74.65
N GLU A 207 22.67 -3.28 75.49
CA GLU A 207 22.83 -1.85 75.21
C GLU A 207 23.86 -1.60 74.10
N GLN A 208 24.96 -2.38 74.06
CA GLN A 208 25.93 -2.31 72.96
C GLN A 208 25.33 -2.78 71.63
N THR A 209 24.53 -3.85 71.63
CA THR A 209 23.81 -4.29 70.42
C THR A 209 22.82 -3.23 69.95
N LEU A 210 22.05 -2.61 70.85
CA LEU A 210 21.12 -1.55 70.49
C LEU A 210 21.83 -0.33 69.89
N LYS A 211 22.96 0.08 70.48
CA LYS A 211 23.79 1.19 69.97
C LYS A 211 24.38 0.87 68.60
N ARG A 212 24.80 -0.37 68.36
CA ARG A 212 25.24 -0.86 67.04
C ARG A 212 24.10 -0.79 66.04
N ASP A 213 22.94 -1.33 66.37
CA ASP A 213 21.78 -1.34 65.48
C ASP A 213 21.31 0.07 65.13
N MET A 214 21.27 0.99 66.10
CA MET A 214 20.93 2.40 65.86
C MET A 214 21.93 3.13 64.94
N LYS A 215 23.23 2.79 65.01
CA LYS A 215 24.25 3.34 64.10
C LYS A 215 24.18 2.71 62.70
N MET A 216 23.83 1.44 62.63
CA MET A 216 23.74 0.66 61.39
C MET A 216 22.49 1.00 60.58
N GLN A 217 21.35 1.22 61.25
CA GLN A 217 20.06 1.45 60.61
C GLN A 217 20.08 2.55 59.52
N PRO A 218 20.56 3.79 59.77
CA PRO A 218 20.60 4.82 58.73
C PRO A 218 21.55 4.47 57.57
N LEU A 219 22.68 3.80 57.86
CA LEU A 219 23.64 3.37 56.83
C LEU A 219 23.04 2.30 55.91
N LEU A 220 22.28 1.36 56.48
CA LEU A 220 21.60 0.31 55.72
C LEU A 220 20.44 0.87 54.89
N THR A 221 19.69 1.84 55.41
CA THR A 221 18.64 2.54 54.65
C THR A 221 19.24 3.29 53.47
N GLU A 222 20.29 4.09 53.69
CA GLU A 222 20.96 4.84 52.61
C GLU A 222 21.60 3.89 51.58
N LEU A 223 22.19 2.77 52.03
CA LEU A 223 22.71 1.74 51.13
C LEU A 223 21.60 1.12 50.27
N GLY A 224 20.42 0.90 50.83
CA GLY A 224 19.23 0.45 50.11
C GLY A 224 18.79 1.45 49.04
N GLU A 225 18.72 2.74 49.38
CA GLU A 225 18.37 3.84 48.46
C GLU A 225 19.38 3.99 47.32
N VAL A 226 20.68 3.90 47.62
CA VAL A 226 21.76 3.96 46.62
C VAL A 226 21.69 2.77 45.67
N ASN A 227 21.50 1.55 46.19
CA ASN A 227 21.34 0.36 45.35
C ASN A 227 20.08 0.43 44.48
N ALA A 228 18.95 0.91 45.02
CA ALA A 228 17.72 1.13 44.27
C ALA A 228 17.91 2.18 43.18
N SER A 229 18.64 3.27 43.46
CA SER A 229 18.96 4.32 42.49
C SER A 229 19.83 3.80 41.35
N ILE A 230 20.87 3.01 41.65
CA ILE A 230 21.71 2.37 40.62
C ILE A 230 20.88 1.41 39.75
N ALA A 231 20.01 0.60 40.36
CA ALA A 231 19.13 -0.32 39.64
C ALA A 231 18.13 0.43 38.75
N GLY A 232 17.48 1.49 39.26
CA GLY A 232 16.58 2.34 38.48
C GLY A 232 17.27 3.04 37.32
N ASN A 233 18.48 3.56 37.54
CA ASN A 233 19.31 4.17 36.51
C ASN A 233 19.69 3.17 35.41
N ARG A 234 19.95 1.90 35.76
CA ARG A 234 20.21 0.83 34.78
C ARG A 234 19.00 0.61 33.87
N VAL A 235 17.80 0.49 34.44
CA VAL A 235 16.55 0.34 33.67
C VAL A 235 16.33 1.55 32.76
N LYS A 236 16.49 2.77 33.28
CA LYS A 236 16.35 4.00 32.49
C LYS A 236 17.33 4.06 31.31
N LYS A 237 18.59 3.66 31.54
CA LYS A 237 19.63 3.58 30.50
C LYS A 237 19.27 2.57 29.41
N GLU A 238 18.81 1.39 29.78
CA GLU A 238 18.39 0.35 28.84
C GLU A 238 17.16 0.79 28.03
N ALA A 239 16.18 1.43 28.68
CA ALA A 239 14.98 1.98 28.03
C ALA A 239 15.33 3.07 27.01
N LEU A 240 16.16 4.06 27.36
CA LEU A 240 16.57 5.13 26.45
C LEU A 240 17.29 4.60 25.21
N ARG A 241 18.17 3.60 25.39
CA ARG A 241 18.86 2.95 24.26
C ARG A 241 17.89 2.17 23.37
N LEU A 242 16.95 1.47 23.98
CA LEU A 242 15.97 0.66 23.24
C LEU A 242 15.03 1.56 22.43
N GLN A 243 14.48 2.61 23.06
CA GLN A 243 13.60 3.57 22.40
C GLN A 243 14.27 4.19 21.16
N ALA A 244 15.49 4.73 21.33
CA ALA A 244 16.23 5.34 20.21
C ALA A 244 16.54 4.36 19.07
N LYS A 245 16.76 3.07 19.38
CA LYS A 245 16.91 2.02 18.36
C LYS A 245 15.61 1.81 17.59
N ILE A 246 14.50 1.68 18.30
CA ILE A 246 13.19 1.38 17.71
C ILE A 246 12.74 2.52 16.80
N GLU A 247 12.89 3.77 17.23
CA GLU A 247 12.55 4.95 16.41
C GLU A 247 13.29 4.95 15.07
N LEU A 248 14.61 4.68 15.07
CA LEU A 248 15.38 4.60 13.83
C LEU A 248 15.00 3.37 12.98
N GLN A 249 14.70 2.23 13.60
CA GLN A 249 14.23 1.03 12.89
C GLN A 249 12.87 1.26 12.21
N VAL A 250 11.95 1.97 12.86
CA VAL A 250 10.64 2.31 12.29
C VAL A 250 10.83 3.16 11.04
N LEU A 251 11.71 4.16 11.11
CA LEU A 251 12.02 5.01 9.96
C LEU A 251 12.58 4.20 8.79
N ILE A 252 13.52 3.28 9.04
CA ILE A 252 14.08 2.39 7.99
C ILE A 252 12.98 1.55 7.34
N ALA A 253 12.09 0.96 8.13
CA ALA A 253 10.98 0.16 7.62
C ALA A 253 10.00 1.02 6.79
N GLN A 254 9.69 2.23 7.24
CA GLN A 254 8.84 3.16 6.52
C GLN A 254 9.44 3.55 5.16
N LEU A 255 10.74 3.87 5.13
CA LEU A 255 11.45 4.19 3.88
C LEU A 255 11.39 3.01 2.88
N PHE A 256 11.51 1.78 3.37
CA PHE A 256 11.41 0.58 2.54
C PHE A 256 10.02 0.43 1.94
N LEU A 257 8.96 0.59 2.74
CA LEU A 257 7.57 0.53 2.27
C LEU A 257 7.24 1.65 1.28
N GLN A 258 7.87 2.82 1.44
CA GLN A 258 7.77 3.94 0.50
C GLN A 258 8.63 3.76 -0.76
N ARG A 259 9.31 2.62 -0.92
CA ARG A 259 10.23 2.30 -2.04
C ARG A 259 11.39 3.29 -2.17
N ARG A 260 11.84 3.87 -1.06
CA ARG A 260 12.98 4.80 -0.96
C ARG A 260 14.26 4.02 -0.68
N PHE A 261 14.64 3.14 -1.60
CA PHE A 261 15.69 2.15 -1.33
C PHE A 261 17.07 2.77 -1.06
N GLU A 262 17.47 3.85 -1.74
CA GLU A 262 18.74 4.53 -1.45
C GLU A 262 18.78 5.06 0.00
N HIS A 263 17.66 5.62 0.49
CA HIS A 263 17.53 6.06 1.88
C HIS A 263 17.53 4.89 2.88
N VAL A 264 16.95 3.74 2.52
CA VAL A 264 17.05 2.51 3.34
C VAL A 264 18.51 2.10 3.51
N LEU A 265 19.27 2.04 2.41
CA LEU A 265 20.69 1.72 2.46
C LEU A 265 21.47 2.72 3.32
N LEU A 266 21.19 4.02 3.15
CA LEU A 266 21.83 5.08 3.90
C LEU A 266 21.53 4.99 5.40
N ALA A 267 20.24 4.90 5.75
CA ALA A 267 19.76 4.81 7.12
C ALA A 267 20.27 3.54 7.83
N ASN A 268 20.33 2.41 7.13
CA ASN A 268 20.91 1.18 7.68
C ASN A 268 22.42 1.31 7.93
N ARG A 269 23.18 1.97 7.04
CA ARG A 269 24.62 2.24 7.30
C ARG A 269 24.81 3.12 8.53
N PHE A 270 24.01 4.19 8.68
CA PHE A 270 24.00 5.00 9.89
C PHE A 270 23.64 4.18 11.13
N TYR A 271 22.60 3.35 11.05
CA TYR A 271 22.19 2.45 12.14
C TYR A 271 23.34 1.55 12.60
N ARG A 272 24.03 0.88 11.67
CA ARG A 272 25.20 0.02 11.98
C ARG A 272 26.31 0.81 12.66
N THR A 273 26.60 2.02 12.20
CA THR A 273 27.64 2.86 12.84
C THR A 273 27.25 3.36 14.24
N LEU A 274 25.96 3.56 14.52
CA LEU A 274 25.46 4.06 15.80
C LEU A 274 25.32 2.98 16.87
N PHE A 275 24.92 1.77 16.48
CA PHE A 275 24.57 0.69 17.41
C PHE A 275 25.48 -0.55 17.33
N GLY A 276 26.35 -0.64 16.32
CA GLY A 276 27.18 -1.80 16.04
C GLY A 276 26.41 -2.97 15.40
N ASP A 277 27.14 -3.99 14.93
CA ASP A 277 26.59 -5.12 14.16
C ASP A 277 25.92 -6.22 15.01
N GLY A 278 25.85 -6.07 16.34
CA GLY A 278 25.43 -7.15 17.25
C GLY A 278 23.92 -7.30 17.48
N ASP A 279 23.10 -6.28 17.18
CA ASP A 279 21.65 -6.27 17.45
C ASP A 279 20.88 -5.76 16.23
N SER A 280 20.78 -6.63 15.22
CA SER A 280 20.16 -6.37 13.92
C SER A 280 18.70 -6.85 13.83
N GLN A 281 18.15 -7.40 14.90
CA GLN A 281 16.74 -7.81 14.94
C GLN A 281 15.85 -6.58 14.86
N LEU A 282 14.88 -6.63 13.95
CA LEU A 282 13.89 -5.59 13.75
C LEU A 282 12.80 -5.76 14.81
N ARG A 283 12.86 -4.96 15.88
CA ARG A 283 11.93 -5.03 17.03
C ARG A 283 10.58 -4.36 16.72
N VAL A 284 10.53 -3.61 15.63
CA VAL A 284 9.35 -2.92 15.08
C VAL A 284 8.24 -3.90 14.70
N ALA A 285 8.57 -5.12 14.27
CA ALA A 285 7.57 -6.08 13.80
C ALA A 285 6.53 -6.41 14.88
N ASP A 286 6.96 -6.55 16.14
CA ASP A 286 6.06 -6.94 17.24
C ASP A 286 5.36 -5.72 17.87
N GLU A 287 6.07 -4.60 18.05
CA GLU A 287 5.57 -3.44 18.79
C GLU A 287 4.75 -2.45 17.93
N TYR A 288 5.05 -2.37 16.63
CA TYR A 288 4.31 -1.54 15.66
C TYR A 288 3.03 -2.25 15.19
N ALA A 289 3.06 -3.58 15.01
CA ALA A 289 1.86 -4.36 14.72
C ALA A 289 0.82 -4.32 15.87
N ALA A 290 1.30 -4.23 17.12
CA ALA A 290 0.45 -4.15 18.31
C ALA A 290 -0.22 -2.78 18.53
N ASN A 291 0.39 -1.68 18.04
CA ASN A 291 -0.04 -0.31 18.36
C ASN A 291 -0.60 0.48 17.16
N GLN A 292 -0.77 -0.16 16.00
CA GLN A 292 -1.35 0.46 14.80
C GLN A 292 -2.87 0.34 14.76
N SER A 293 -3.54 1.43 14.38
CA SER A 293 -4.97 1.41 14.06
C SER A 293 -5.24 0.54 12.83
N ASP A 294 -6.44 -0.05 12.72
CA ASP A 294 -6.75 -0.99 11.64
C ASP A 294 -6.62 -0.36 10.24
N LYS A 295 -6.82 0.97 10.11
CA LYS A 295 -6.57 1.73 8.87
C LYS A 295 -5.10 1.78 8.43
N ASN A 296 -4.17 1.76 9.39
CA ASN A 296 -2.74 1.74 9.08
C ASN A 296 -2.28 0.32 8.71
N LYS A 297 -2.90 -0.73 9.27
CA LYS A 297 -2.64 -2.12 8.85
C LYS A 297 -3.06 -2.37 7.39
N GLU A 298 -4.13 -1.74 6.93
CA GLU A 298 -4.57 -1.77 5.52
C GLU A 298 -3.63 -1.00 4.58
N SER A 299 -3.07 0.12 5.04
CA SER A 299 -2.20 0.99 4.23
C SER A 299 -0.76 0.48 4.10
N PHE A 300 -0.25 -0.24 5.10
CA PHE A 300 1.13 -0.75 5.14
C PHE A 300 1.26 -2.23 4.73
N GLY A 301 0.14 -2.87 4.36
CA GLY A 301 0.11 -4.31 4.11
C GLY A 301 0.43 -5.12 5.36
N ASP A 302 0.60 -6.43 5.18
CA ASP A 302 0.89 -7.35 6.27
C ASP A 302 2.31 -7.12 6.80
N ILE A 303 2.46 -6.21 7.77
CA ILE A 303 3.74 -5.83 8.42
C ILE A 303 4.47 -7.07 8.99
N SER A 304 3.75 -8.17 9.24
CA SER A 304 4.30 -9.48 9.61
C SER A 304 5.19 -10.10 8.52
N LYS A 305 5.05 -9.65 7.27
CA LYS A 305 5.88 -10.02 6.11
C LYS A 305 7.13 -9.13 5.95
N LEU A 306 7.27 -8.07 6.76
CA LEU A 306 8.53 -7.33 6.78
C LEU A 306 9.66 -8.26 7.25
N PRO A 307 10.87 -8.10 6.69
CA PRO A 307 12.01 -8.87 7.13
C PRO A 307 12.27 -8.67 8.63
N LYS A 308 12.64 -9.75 9.31
CA LYS A 308 12.83 -9.76 10.77
C LYS A 308 14.12 -9.08 11.21
N THR A 309 14.95 -8.64 10.27
CA THR A 309 16.23 -7.98 10.54
C THR A 309 16.48 -6.83 9.58
N ILE A 310 17.21 -5.83 10.05
CA ILE A 310 17.62 -4.67 9.25
C ILE A 310 18.58 -5.08 8.13
N GLY A 311 19.41 -6.12 8.36
CA GLY A 311 20.27 -6.67 7.32
C GLY A 311 19.50 -7.30 6.14
N GLN A 312 18.34 -7.90 6.39
CA GLN A 312 17.49 -8.38 5.31
C GLN A 312 16.83 -7.23 4.53
N LEU A 313 16.42 -6.15 5.21
CA LEU A 313 15.94 -4.93 4.54
C LEU A 313 17.01 -4.33 3.62
N ASP A 314 18.27 -4.31 4.06
CA ASP A 314 19.43 -3.88 3.28
C ASP A 314 19.62 -4.74 2.02
N ALA A 315 19.57 -6.06 2.18
CA ALA A 315 19.71 -7.00 1.05
C ALA A 315 18.57 -6.84 0.04
N LEU A 316 17.32 -6.75 0.51
CA LEU A 316 16.16 -6.54 -0.36
C LEU A 316 16.18 -5.18 -1.07
N ALA A 317 16.66 -4.13 -0.40
CA ALA A 317 16.80 -2.82 -1.02
C ALA A 317 17.84 -2.83 -2.14
N ASN A 318 18.99 -3.50 -1.94
CA ASN A 318 19.99 -3.67 -3.00
C ASN A 318 19.46 -4.51 -4.17
N GLU A 319 18.72 -5.58 -3.88
CA GLU A 319 18.11 -6.44 -4.92
C GLU A 319 17.09 -5.65 -5.74
N ALA A 320 16.18 -4.91 -5.09
CA ALA A 320 15.22 -4.05 -5.77
C ALA A 320 15.90 -3.00 -6.66
N ILE A 321 17.01 -2.40 -6.22
CA ILE A 321 17.80 -1.48 -7.04
C ILE A 321 18.40 -2.19 -8.26
N ARG A 322 18.99 -3.38 -8.08
CA ARG A 322 19.57 -4.17 -9.16
C ARG A 322 18.51 -4.55 -10.19
N ASP A 323 17.37 -5.05 -9.73
CA ASP A 323 16.34 -5.54 -10.63
C ASP A 323 15.64 -4.39 -11.39
N VAL A 324 15.49 -3.22 -10.77
CA VAL A 324 15.03 -2.01 -11.49
C VAL A 324 16.02 -1.63 -12.59
N ARG A 325 17.33 -1.69 -12.30
CA ARG A 325 18.37 -1.45 -13.30
C ARG A 325 18.27 -2.44 -14.46
N GLU A 326 18.21 -3.74 -14.16
CA GLU A 326 18.04 -4.81 -15.16
C GLU A 326 16.75 -4.62 -15.97
N GLY A 327 15.65 -4.20 -15.33
CA GLY A 327 14.39 -3.88 -16.00
C GLY A 327 14.50 -2.70 -16.97
N VAL A 328 15.24 -1.65 -16.61
CA VAL A 328 15.49 -0.48 -17.48
C VAL A 328 16.43 -0.83 -18.64
N GLU A 329 17.42 -1.69 -18.41
CA GLU A 329 18.30 -2.22 -19.46
C GLU A 329 17.52 -3.10 -20.44
N ALA A 330 16.71 -4.04 -19.93
CA ALA A 330 15.82 -4.88 -20.75
C ALA A 330 14.83 -4.02 -21.55
N PHE A 331 14.24 -2.99 -20.93
CA PHE A 331 13.41 -2.01 -21.61
C PHE A 331 14.14 -1.38 -22.80
N SER A 332 15.37 -0.89 -22.59
CA SER A 332 16.15 -0.26 -23.66
C SER A 332 16.43 -1.23 -24.81
N PHE A 333 16.74 -2.49 -24.51
CA PHE A 333 16.96 -3.52 -25.51
C PHE A 333 15.70 -3.85 -26.32
N LEU A 334 14.56 -4.03 -25.65
CA LEU A 334 13.27 -4.33 -26.30
C LEU A 334 12.79 -3.17 -27.17
N LEU A 335 13.02 -1.94 -26.72
CA LEU A 335 12.73 -0.74 -27.49
C LEU A 335 13.53 -0.71 -28.81
N GLU A 336 14.81 -1.07 -28.77
CA GLU A 336 15.67 -1.17 -29.98
C GLU A 336 15.21 -2.29 -30.94
N LYS A 337 14.50 -3.30 -30.45
CA LYS A 337 13.93 -4.39 -31.25
C LYS A 337 12.54 -4.10 -31.80
N ASN A 338 11.95 -2.93 -31.50
CA ASN A 338 10.56 -2.58 -31.79
C ASN A 338 9.54 -3.55 -31.13
N GLU A 339 9.89 -4.09 -29.97
CA GLU A 339 9.03 -4.93 -29.13
C GLU A 339 8.35 -4.06 -28.08
N MET A 340 7.47 -3.15 -28.54
CA MET A 340 6.90 -2.06 -27.72
C MET A 340 6.04 -2.58 -26.56
N LYS A 341 5.33 -3.70 -26.75
CA LYS A 341 4.51 -4.31 -25.70
C LYS A 341 5.40 -4.77 -24.54
N SER A 342 6.37 -5.64 -24.82
CA SER A 342 7.29 -6.16 -23.81
C SER A 342 8.10 -5.03 -23.18
N ALA A 343 8.55 -4.06 -23.98
CA ALA A 343 9.24 -2.86 -23.49
C ALA A 343 8.36 -2.08 -22.49
N SER A 344 7.08 -1.84 -22.83
CA SER A 344 6.15 -1.14 -21.97
C SER A 344 5.90 -1.89 -20.65
N GLU A 345 5.79 -3.22 -20.71
CA GLU A 345 5.61 -4.07 -19.53
C GLU A 345 6.83 -4.00 -18.61
N ARG A 346 8.03 -4.24 -19.14
CA ARG A 346 9.29 -4.15 -18.36
C ARG A 346 9.49 -2.79 -17.72
N LEU A 347 9.23 -1.70 -18.45
CA LEU A 347 9.35 -0.34 -17.92
C LEU A 347 8.31 -0.07 -16.84
N SER A 348 7.08 -0.55 -17.02
CA SER A 348 6.02 -0.41 -16.03
C SER A 348 6.35 -1.17 -14.73
N GLU A 349 6.90 -2.38 -14.84
CA GLU A 349 7.33 -3.20 -13.70
C GLU A 349 8.47 -2.51 -12.93
N ALA A 350 9.49 -2.05 -13.65
CA ALA A 350 10.61 -1.32 -13.06
C ALA A 350 10.15 0.00 -12.41
N PHE A 351 9.16 0.69 -12.98
CA PHE A 351 8.58 1.91 -12.41
C PHE A 351 7.78 1.63 -11.13
N VAL A 352 7.01 0.53 -11.06
CA VAL A 352 6.28 0.16 -9.84
C VAL A 352 7.25 -0.03 -8.69
N VAL A 353 8.39 -0.68 -8.92
CA VAL A 353 9.35 -0.92 -7.84
C VAL A 353 10.18 0.33 -7.56
N GLY A 354 10.71 0.96 -8.61
CA GLY A 354 11.80 1.94 -8.52
C GLY A 354 11.48 3.36 -8.94
N GLU A 355 10.23 3.84 -8.83
CA GLU A 355 9.81 5.20 -9.21
C GLU A 355 10.77 6.33 -8.73
N TYR A 356 11.41 6.14 -7.57
CA TYR A 356 12.30 7.11 -6.95
C TYR A 356 13.79 6.86 -7.24
N LEU A 357 14.10 5.78 -7.95
CA LEU A 357 15.47 5.40 -8.25
C LEU A 357 16.03 6.22 -9.42
N PRO A 358 17.34 6.52 -9.39
CA PRO A 358 18.01 7.23 -10.47
C PRO A 358 17.84 6.56 -11.83
N GLU A 359 17.87 5.22 -11.90
CA GLU A 359 17.75 4.45 -13.14
C GLU A 359 16.46 4.75 -13.92
N ILE A 360 15.36 4.99 -13.20
CA ILE A 360 14.06 5.36 -13.77
C ILE A 360 14.04 6.86 -14.09
N ARG A 361 14.50 7.70 -13.17
CA ARG A 361 14.43 9.17 -13.30
C ARG A 361 15.36 9.75 -14.37
N LEU A 362 16.48 9.09 -14.64
CA LEU A 362 17.45 9.46 -15.67
C LEU A 362 17.08 8.95 -17.07
N LEU A 363 15.99 8.19 -17.20
CA LEU A 363 15.60 7.64 -18.50
C LEU A 363 15.22 8.77 -19.47
N PRO A 364 15.83 8.82 -20.68
CA PRO A 364 15.57 9.88 -21.63
C PRO A 364 14.10 9.97 -22.05
N ARG A 365 13.57 11.21 -22.07
CA ARG A 365 12.18 11.49 -22.46
C ARG A 365 11.84 10.96 -23.85
N ALA A 366 12.78 10.99 -24.79
CA ALA A 366 12.57 10.46 -26.14
C ALA A 366 12.23 8.96 -26.13
N LYS A 367 12.94 8.15 -25.32
CA LYS A 367 12.65 6.72 -25.16
C LYS A 367 11.29 6.50 -24.49
N LYS A 368 10.99 7.27 -23.43
CA LYS A 368 9.69 7.22 -22.72
C LYS A 368 8.51 7.54 -23.65
N ARG A 369 8.66 8.53 -24.53
CA ARG A 369 7.63 8.93 -25.50
C ARG A 369 7.38 7.92 -26.62
N GLN A 370 8.29 6.99 -26.89
CA GLN A 370 8.00 5.93 -27.87
C GLN A 370 7.01 4.90 -27.29
N VAL A 371 7.10 4.66 -25.98
CA VAL A 371 6.21 3.74 -25.27
C VAL A 371 4.82 4.33 -25.05
N ILE A 372 4.73 5.66 -24.88
CA ILE A 372 3.47 6.31 -24.50
C ILE A 372 2.34 6.06 -25.50
N GLU A 373 2.63 6.06 -26.81
CA GLU A 373 1.60 5.83 -27.83
C GLU A 373 0.99 4.43 -27.69
N PHE A 374 1.84 3.43 -27.51
CA PHE A 374 1.42 2.05 -27.28
C PHE A 374 0.59 1.94 -25.98
N THR A 375 1.06 2.54 -24.88
CA THR A 375 0.35 2.52 -23.59
C THR A 375 -1.01 3.22 -23.67
N GLN A 376 -1.10 4.37 -24.34
CA GLN A 376 -2.36 5.10 -24.51
C GLN A 376 -3.37 4.31 -25.35
N LYS A 377 -2.94 3.75 -26.50
CA LYS A 377 -3.81 2.92 -27.34
C LYS A 377 -4.25 1.63 -26.63
N SER A 378 -3.37 1.02 -25.84
CA SER A 378 -3.71 -0.14 -25.00
C SER A 378 -4.76 0.20 -23.94
N ASN A 379 -4.63 1.37 -23.29
CA ASN A 379 -5.64 1.86 -22.35
C ASN A 379 -6.98 2.14 -23.03
N GLN A 380 -6.97 2.76 -24.22
CA GLN A 380 -8.18 3.00 -25.01
C GLN A 380 -8.85 1.69 -25.45
N LEU A 381 -8.07 0.66 -25.78
CA LEU A 381 -8.60 -0.66 -26.12
C LEU A 381 -9.35 -1.25 -24.93
N LEU A 382 -8.75 -1.23 -23.74
CA LEU A 382 -9.40 -1.71 -22.53
C LEU A 382 -10.71 -0.96 -22.26
N SER A 383 -10.67 0.38 -22.28
CA SER A 383 -11.88 1.18 -22.09
C SER A 383 -12.94 0.85 -23.13
N SER A 384 -12.57 0.66 -24.41
CA SER A 384 -13.52 0.30 -25.46
C SER A 384 -14.16 -1.07 -25.23
N LEU A 385 -13.40 -2.05 -24.73
CA LEU A 385 -13.91 -3.36 -24.35
C LEU A 385 -14.86 -3.28 -23.13
N GLU A 386 -14.53 -2.46 -22.13
CA GLU A 386 -15.39 -2.22 -20.95
C GLU A 386 -16.75 -1.63 -21.34
N VAL A 387 -16.78 -0.65 -22.27
CA VAL A 387 -18.05 -0.09 -22.79
C VAL A 387 -18.69 -0.94 -23.89
N LYS A 388 -18.13 -2.11 -24.22
CA LYS A 388 -18.61 -3.03 -25.27
C LYS A 388 -18.68 -2.39 -26.66
N ASP A 389 -17.81 -1.42 -26.92
CA ASP A 389 -17.62 -0.84 -28.26
C ASP A 389 -16.64 -1.70 -29.05
N TYR A 390 -17.14 -2.81 -29.58
CA TYR A 390 -16.32 -3.78 -30.30
C TYR A 390 -15.85 -3.28 -31.67
N GLU A 391 -16.47 -2.25 -32.26
CA GLU A 391 -15.97 -1.65 -33.51
C GLU A 391 -14.69 -0.86 -33.25
N ARG A 392 -14.75 0.03 -32.26
CA ARG A 392 -13.58 0.80 -31.83
C ARG A 392 -12.48 -0.11 -31.28
N ALA A 393 -12.83 -1.11 -30.48
CA ALA A 393 -11.88 -2.09 -29.97
C ALA A 393 -11.16 -2.82 -31.12
N ALA A 394 -11.88 -3.27 -32.16
CA ALA A 394 -11.26 -3.94 -33.31
C ALA A 394 -10.32 -3.03 -34.11
N ALA A 395 -10.66 -1.74 -34.24
CA ALA A 395 -9.77 -0.77 -34.88
C ALA A 395 -8.48 -0.58 -34.07
N LEU A 396 -8.60 -0.40 -32.75
CA LEU A 396 -7.46 -0.23 -31.85
C LEU A 396 -6.53 -1.45 -31.81
N VAL A 397 -7.07 -2.67 -31.90
CA VAL A 397 -6.24 -3.89 -32.00
C VAL A 397 -5.35 -3.87 -33.24
N ARG A 398 -5.89 -3.47 -34.40
CA ARG A 398 -5.10 -3.37 -35.65
C ARG A 398 -4.05 -2.27 -35.58
N GLU A 399 -4.38 -1.15 -34.94
CA GLU A 399 -3.40 -0.08 -34.69
C GLU A 399 -2.26 -0.58 -33.79
N LEU A 400 -2.57 -1.29 -32.70
CA LEU A 400 -1.56 -1.84 -31.80
C LEU A 400 -0.65 -2.86 -32.46
N GLU A 401 -1.21 -3.72 -33.33
CA GLU A 401 -0.47 -4.67 -34.15
C GLU A 401 0.50 -3.98 -35.13
N SER A 402 0.14 -2.78 -35.63
CA SER A 402 1.03 -1.98 -36.48
C SER A 402 2.18 -1.30 -35.72
N ILE A 403 1.99 -1.03 -34.42
CA ILE A 403 2.96 -0.32 -33.57
C ILE A 403 3.98 -1.28 -32.96
N SER A 404 3.57 -2.49 -32.63
CA SER A 404 4.37 -3.44 -31.85
C SER A 404 4.39 -4.81 -32.50
N ARG A 405 5.59 -5.31 -32.81
CA ARG A 405 5.75 -6.61 -33.47
C ARG A 405 5.36 -7.79 -32.58
N ASP A 406 5.52 -7.64 -31.28
CA ASP A 406 5.29 -8.65 -30.24
C ASP A 406 3.88 -8.54 -29.60
N PHE A 407 3.00 -7.70 -30.16
CA PHE A 407 1.62 -7.62 -29.70
C PHE A 407 0.78 -8.78 -30.25
N ASP A 408 0.22 -9.58 -29.33
CA ASP A 408 -0.69 -10.67 -29.65
C ASP A 408 -2.11 -10.14 -29.86
N SER A 409 -2.47 -9.91 -31.13
CA SER A 409 -3.80 -9.47 -31.55
C SER A 409 -4.85 -10.57 -31.45
N ALA A 410 -4.46 -11.86 -31.37
CA ALA A 410 -5.38 -12.98 -31.47
C ALA A 410 -6.35 -13.03 -30.27
N LYS A 411 -5.86 -12.80 -29.06
CA LYS A 411 -6.70 -12.79 -27.84
C LYS A 411 -7.80 -11.72 -27.86
N PRO A 412 -7.49 -10.42 -28.00
CA PRO A 412 -8.52 -9.39 -28.03
C PRO A 412 -9.44 -9.55 -29.25
N MET A 413 -8.92 -9.95 -30.43
CA MET A 413 -9.77 -10.24 -31.59
C MET A 413 -10.73 -11.41 -31.33
N ALA A 414 -10.26 -12.51 -30.75
CA ALA A 414 -11.12 -13.66 -30.46
C ALA A 414 -12.26 -13.30 -29.51
N ALA A 415 -11.98 -12.49 -28.48
CA ALA A 415 -13.00 -11.98 -27.57
C ALA A 415 -14.03 -11.09 -28.31
N ILE A 416 -13.56 -10.16 -29.15
CA ILE A 416 -14.41 -9.29 -29.98
C ILE A 416 -15.29 -10.11 -30.93
N GLU A 417 -14.69 -11.03 -31.70
CA GLU A 417 -15.41 -11.85 -32.67
C GLU A 417 -16.39 -12.81 -31.99
N THR A 418 -16.04 -13.34 -30.82
CA THR A 418 -16.96 -14.15 -30.01
C THR A 418 -18.15 -13.32 -29.53
N ALA A 419 -17.93 -12.12 -29.00
CA ALA A 419 -19.02 -11.23 -28.60
C ALA A 419 -19.93 -10.84 -29.78
N ARG A 420 -19.33 -10.55 -30.94
CA ARG A 420 -20.07 -10.26 -32.18
C ARG A 420 -20.90 -11.44 -32.66
N THR A 421 -20.32 -12.64 -32.71
CA THR A 421 -21.01 -13.87 -33.16
C THR A 421 -22.13 -14.28 -32.20
N VAL A 422 -21.90 -14.21 -30.89
CA VAL A 422 -22.94 -14.52 -29.89
C VAL A 422 -24.07 -13.49 -29.97
N SER A 423 -23.78 -12.19 -30.07
CA SER A 423 -24.81 -11.17 -30.30
C SER A 423 -25.59 -11.44 -31.59
N ALA A 424 -24.91 -11.76 -32.69
CA ALA A 424 -25.56 -12.11 -33.96
C ALA A 424 -26.45 -13.36 -33.86
N LEU A 425 -26.06 -14.37 -33.07
CA LEU A 425 -26.88 -15.56 -32.82
C LEU A 425 -28.17 -15.21 -32.07
N HIS A 426 -28.08 -14.39 -31.02
CA HIS A 426 -29.26 -13.90 -30.30
C HIS A 426 -30.18 -13.08 -31.23
N LEU A 427 -29.61 -12.26 -32.11
CA LEU A 427 -30.39 -11.55 -33.14
C LEU A 427 -31.05 -12.49 -34.14
N ALA A 428 -30.39 -13.57 -34.55
CA ALA A 428 -30.97 -14.57 -35.45
C ALA A 428 -32.14 -15.32 -34.80
N LYS A 429 -31.99 -15.70 -33.53
CA LYS A 429 -33.08 -16.29 -32.73
C LYS A 429 -34.23 -15.32 -32.54
N ALA A 430 -33.94 -14.05 -32.28
CA ALA A 430 -34.95 -12.99 -32.25
C ALA A 430 -35.69 -12.88 -33.59
N ARG A 431 -34.99 -12.88 -34.73
CA ARG A 431 -35.64 -12.89 -36.07
C ARG A 431 -36.56 -14.10 -36.25
N ALA A 432 -36.11 -15.29 -35.83
CA ALA A 432 -36.92 -16.51 -35.92
C ALA A 432 -38.18 -16.42 -35.02
N ALA A 433 -38.03 -15.96 -33.78
CA ALA A 433 -39.15 -15.76 -32.84
C ALA A 433 -40.13 -14.68 -33.33
N ALA A 434 -39.63 -13.62 -33.98
CA ALA A 434 -40.46 -12.60 -34.61
C ALA A 434 -41.32 -13.20 -35.73
N SER A 435 -40.73 -14.06 -36.57
CA SER A 435 -41.45 -14.73 -37.66
C SER A 435 -42.48 -15.78 -37.19
N SER A 436 -42.26 -16.39 -36.03
CA SER A 436 -43.19 -17.37 -35.44
C SER A 436 -44.26 -16.73 -34.53
N GLY A 437 -44.18 -15.42 -34.27
CA GLY A 437 -45.11 -14.70 -33.39
C GLY A 437 -44.88 -14.88 -31.90
N ASP A 438 -43.76 -15.51 -31.49
CA ASP A 438 -43.39 -15.68 -30.07
C ASP A 438 -42.71 -14.41 -29.53
N ARG A 439 -43.56 -13.50 -29.06
CA ARG A 439 -43.15 -12.18 -28.57
C ARG A 439 -42.29 -12.24 -27.30
N THR A 440 -42.48 -13.27 -26.47
CA THR A 440 -41.71 -13.44 -25.22
C THR A 440 -40.27 -13.86 -25.47
N THR A 441 -40.07 -14.86 -26.34
CA THR A 441 -38.72 -15.31 -26.71
C THR A 441 -37.99 -14.22 -27.49
N LEU A 442 -38.71 -13.48 -28.34
CA LEU A 442 -38.20 -12.33 -29.07
C LEU A 442 -37.60 -11.25 -28.17
N GLU A 443 -38.37 -10.79 -27.18
CA GLU A 443 -37.93 -9.72 -26.26
C GLU A 443 -36.71 -10.15 -25.43
N ASN A 444 -36.69 -11.40 -24.96
CA ASN A 444 -35.59 -11.96 -24.18
C ASN A 444 -34.28 -12.08 -24.99
N GLU A 445 -34.37 -12.56 -26.23
CA GLU A 445 -33.22 -12.73 -27.12
C GLU A 445 -32.69 -11.36 -27.59
N LEU A 446 -33.56 -10.38 -27.84
CA LEU A 446 -33.15 -9.00 -28.13
C LEU A 446 -32.46 -8.34 -26.95
N ARG A 447 -33.00 -8.50 -25.72
CA ARG A 447 -32.35 -7.99 -24.52
C ARG A 447 -30.94 -8.56 -24.39
N SER A 448 -30.80 -9.89 -24.50
CA SER A 448 -29.49 -10.56 -24.47
C SER A 448 -28.53 -10.04 -25.54
N ALA A 449 -29.01 -9.85 -26.78
CA ALA A 449 -28.20 -9.29 -27.86
C ALA A 449 -27.72 -7.86 -27.58
N THR A 450 -28.60 -7.00 -27.03
CA THR A 450 -28.28 -5.62 -26.65
C THR A 450 -27.35 -5.54 -25.44
N GLU A 451 -27.45 -6.48 -24.49
CA GLU A 451 -26.54 -6.51 -23.34
C GLU A 451 -25.12 -6.91 -23.75
N ILE A 452 -24.99 -7.81 -24.73
CA ILE A 452 -23.69 -8.26 -25.23
C ILE A 452 -23.03 -7.19 -26.09
N TRP A 453 -23.79 -6.60 -27.03
CA TRP A 453 -23.31 -5.54 -27.92
C TRP A 453 -24.40 -4.47 -28.11
N PRO A 454 -24.41 -3.42 -27.27
CA PRO A 454 -25.47 -2.41 -27.28
C PRO A 454 -25.60 -1.65 -28.61
N ARG A 455 -24.47 -1.43 -29.28
CA ARG A 455 -24.38 -0.70 -30.55
C ARG A 455 -24.36 -1.61 -31.79
N ASN A 456 -24.80 -2.87 -31.68
CA ASN A 456 -24.80 -3.77 -32.83
C ASN A 456 -25.63 -3.16 -33.99
N PRO A 457 -25.04 -2.90 -35.18
CA PRO A 457 -25.78 -2.30 -36.30
C PRO A 457 -26.96 -3.16 -36.78
N ALA A 458 -26.90 -4.48 -36.59
CA ALA A 458 -27.95 -5.41 -36.98
C ALA A 458 -29.19 -5.36 -36.06
N LEU A 459 -29.09 -4.74 -34.88
CA LEU A 459 -30.25 -4.55 -33.99
C LEU A 459 -31.36 -3.77 -34.69
N ALA A 460 -31.01 -2.74 -35.46
CA ALA A 460 -31.97 -1.90 -36.19
C ALA A 460 -32.77 -2.67 -37.24
N GLU A 461 -32.20 -3.71 -37.85
CA GLU A 461 -32.88 -4.50 -38.87
C GLU A 461 -33.90 -5.45 -38.26
N VAL A 462 -33.51 -6.14 -37.18
CA VAL A 462 -34.39 -7.08 -36.46
C VAL A 462 -35.57 -6.33 -35.87
N SER A 463 -35.29 -5.15 -35.32
CA SER A 463 -36.25 -4.29 -34.68
C SER A 463 -37.27 -3.75 -35.69
N GLY A 464 -36.85 -3.34 -36.90
CA GLY A 464 -37.75 -2.93 -37.97
C GLY A 464 -38.71 -4.03 -38.45
N ALA A 465 -38.29 -5.30 -38.43
CA ALA A 465 -39.14 -6.42 -38.84
C ALA A 465 -40.28 -6.73 -37.84
N ILE A 466 -40.05 -6.49 -36.54
CA ILE A 466 -40.99 -6.81 -35.45
C ILE A 466 -42.19 -5.86 -35.41
N PHE A 467 -42.02 -4.61 -35.84
CA PHE A 467 -43.02 -3.55 -35.68
C PHE A 467 -43.80 -3.24 -36.97
N SER A 468 -43.80 -4.16 -37.93
CA SER A 468 -44.64 -4.08 -39.14
C SER A 468 -46.16 -4.10 -38.87
N GLN A 469 -46.61 -4.15 -37.61
CA GLN A 469 -47.95 -3.73 -37.20
C GLN A 469 -48.00 -2.20 -37.09
N THR A 470 -48.50 -1.55 -38.16
CA THR A 470 -48.54 -0.10 -38.38
C THR A 470 -48.98 0.74 -37.16
N ASP A 471 -49.94 0.26 -36.35
CA ASP A 471 -50.45 1.00 -35.19
C ASP A 471 -49.48 1.06 -34.00
N VAL A 472 -48.80 -0.06 -33.69
CA VAL A 472 -47.88 -0.13 -32.54
C VAL A 472 -46.59 0.64 -32.83
N GLN A 473 -46.16 0.66 -34.10
CA GLN A 473 -45.01 1.45 -34.55
C GLN A 473 -45.27 2.95 -34.47
N GLN A 474 -46.42 3.42 -34.95
CA GLN A 474 -46.79 4.84 -34.88
C GLN A 474 -46.94 5.30 -33.42
N GLN A 475 -47.53 4.46 -32.56
CA GLN A 475 -47.62 4.76 -31.13
C GLN A 475 -46.23 4.83 -30.48
N ALA A 476 -45.32 3.90 -30.79
CA ALA A 476 -43.96 3.93 -30.27
C ALA A 476 -43.12 5.11 -30.81
N LEU A 477 -43.34 5.54 -32.06
CA LEU A 477 -42.70 6.73 -32.62
C LEU A 477 -43.22 8.02 -31.95
N ASN A 478 -44.52 8.13 -31.71
CA ASN A 478 -45.11 9.26 -30.99
C ASN A 478 -44.66 9.29 -29.51
N ASP A 479 -44.56 8.11 -28.87
CA ASP A 479 -44.02 7.99 -27.52
C ASP A 479 -42.52 8.39 -27.49
N PHE A 480 -41.73 7.99 -28.50
CA PHE A 480 -40.33 8.40 -28.63
C PHE A 480 -40.20 9.92 -28.77
N ASP A 481 -40.95 10.53 -29.67
CA ASP A 481 -40.92 11.99 -29.88
C ASP A 481 -41.35 12.74 -28.62
N ARG A 482 -42.37 12.24 -27.90
CA ARG A 482 -42.79 12.79 -26.60
C ARG A 482 -41.67 12.69 -25.56
N LEU A 483 -41.07 11.51 -25.38
CA LEU A 483 -40.00 11.30 -24.39
C LEU A 483 -38.75 12.09 -24.74
N TYR A 484 -38.42 12.20 -26.03
CA TYR A 484 -37.29 12.99 -26.51
C TYR A 484 -37.53 14.48 -26.27
N ALA A 485 -38.73 15.00 -26.55
CA ALA A 485 -39.10 16.39 -26.26
C ALA A 485 -39.13 16.69 -24.75
N GLN A 486 -39.50 15.70 -23.92
CA GLN A 486 -39.44 15.77 -22.47
C GLN A 486 -38.03 15.58 -21.90
N LYS A 487 -37.01 15.36 -22.76
CA LYS A 487 -35.63 15.02 -22.37
C LYS A 487 -35.52 13.81 -21.44
N ASN A 488 -36.50 12.91 -21.45
CA ASN A 488 -36.51 11.71 -20.63
C ASN A 488 -35.72 10.57 -21.32
N PHE A 489 -34.42 10.80 -21.46
CA PHE A 489 -33.50 9.90 -22.15
C PHE A 489 -33.36 8.54 -21.47
N ARG A 490 -33.51 8.48 -20.14
CA ARG A 490 -33.39 7.24 -19.40
C ARG A 490 -34.54 6.27 -19.69
N GLN A 491 -35.77 6.77 -19.79
CA GLN A 491 -36.91 5.93 -20.16
C GLN A 491 -36.78 5.41 -21.60
N ILE A 492 -36.18 6.20 -22.49
CA ILE A 492 -35.82 5.75 -23.84
C ILE A 492 -34.77 4.62 -23.79
N TYR A 493 -33.80 4.70 -22.87
CA TYR A 493 -32.76 3.68 -22.69
C TYR A 493 -33.27 2.38 -22.04
N GLU A 494 -34.23 2.48 -21.12
CA GLU A 494 -34.90 1.34 -20.51
C GLU A 494 -35.73 0.59 -21.55
N ASP A 495 -36.53 1.32 -22.34
CA ASP A 495 -37.35 0.78 -23.44
C ASP A 495 -36.58 0.72 -24.78
N LYS A 496 -35.25 0.67 -24.75
CA LYS A 496 -34.39 0.76 -25.95
C LYS A 496 -34.78 -0.24 -27.03
N VAL A 497 -35.15 -1.47 -26.66
CA VAL A 497 -35.56 -2.50 -27.62
C VAL A 497 -36.80 -2.07 -28.40
N ARG A 498 -37.77 -1.43 -27.73
CA ARG A 498 -39.01 -0.90 -28.33
C ARG A 498 -38.71 0.25 -29.29
N PHE A 499 -37.83 1.18 -28.91
CA PHE A 499 -37.52 2.37 -29.73
C PHE A 499 -36.55 2.10 -30.88
N ILE A 500 -35.55 1.22 -30.70
CA ILE A 500 -34.67 0.75 -31.78
C ILE A 500 -35.53 0.14 -32.90
N ALA A 501 -36.66 -0.44 -32.52
CA ALA A 501 -37.60 -1.08 -33.43
C ALA A 501 -38.56 -0.13 -34.13
N ALA A 502 -39.12 0.81 -33.38
CA ALA A 502 -39.98 1.82 -33.95
C ALA A 502 -39.26 2.73 -34.95
N THR A 503 -38.01 3.09 -34.66
CA THR A 503 -37.19 4.03 -35.44
C THR A 503 -36.42 3.42 -36.61
N ALA A 504 -36.48 2.10 -36.80
CA ALA A 504 -35.72 1.39 -37.83
C ALA A 504 -35.95 1.90 -39.27
N LEU A 505 -37.16 2.38 -39.58
CA LEU A 505 -37.54 2.90 -40.90
C LEU A 505 -37.38 4.44 -41.02
N ASP A 506 -37.05 5.13 -39.93
CA ASP A 506 -36.88 6.58 -39.87
C ASP A 506 -35.44 6.94 -39.51
N ARG A 507 -34.63 7.22 -40.54
CA ARG A 507 -33.20 7.50 -40.42
C ARG A 507 -32.89 8.69 -39.49
N VAL A 508 -33.75 9.70 -39.46
CA VAL A 508 -33.56 10.90 -38.63
C VAL A 508 -33.81 10.58 -37.16
N LYS A 509 -34.88 9.84 -36.86
CA LYS A 509 -35.18 9.42 -35.48
C LYS A 509 -34.21 8.37 -34.98
N GLN A 510 -33.71 7.52 -35.87
CA GLN A 510 -32.69 6.54 -35.55
C GLN A 510 -31.36 7.19 -35.12
N GLU A 511 -30.92 8.26 -35.79
CA GLU A 511 -29.73 9.03 -35.37
C GLU A 511 -29.93 9.68 -34.00
N LYS A 512 -31.11 10.26 -33.75
CA LYS A 512 -31.47 10.82 -32.44
C LYS A 512 -31.49 9.75 -31.34
N LEU A 513 -32.02 8.56 -31.64
CA LEU A 513 -32.02 7.45 -30.69
C LEU A 513 -30.60 6.98 -30.40
N LYS A 514 -29.74 6.83 -31.40
CA LYS A 514 -28.32 6.51 -31.19
C LYS A 514 -27.66 7.50 -30.26
N GLN A 515 -27.85 8.80 -30.51
CA GLN A 515 -27.36 9.84 -29.60
C GLN A 515 -27.86 9.60 -28.18
N VAL A 516 -29.17 9.46 -27.97
CA VAL A 516 -29.74 9.24 -26.62
C VAL A 516 -29.16 8.00 -25.93
N LEU A 517 -29.03 6.88 -26.64
CA LEU A 517 -28.45 5.66 -26.06
C LEU A 517 -27.00 5.87 -25.65
N ASP A 518 -26.23 6.59 -26.46
CA ASP A 518 -24.83 6.93 -26.17
C ASP A 518 -24.72 7.82 -24.92
N GLN A 519 -25.59 8.82 -24.81
CA GLN A 519 -25.62 9.75 -23.68
C GLN A 519 -25.91 9.01 -22.37
N VAL A 520 -26.96 8.18 -22.35
CA VAL A 520 -27.34 7.42 -21.14
C VAL A 520 -26.31 6.34 -20.82
N GLN A 521 -25.70 5.70 -21.81
CA GLN A 521 -24.67 4.70 -21.58
C GLN A 521 -23.40 5.32 -20.95
N LEU A 522 -23.00 6.52 -21.40
CA LEU A 522 -21.92 7.27 -20.78
C LEU A 522 -22.28 7.71 -19.34
N ALA A 523 -23.53 8.12 -19.11
CA ALA A 523 -24.04 8.46 -17.79
C ALA A 523 -24.04 7.26 -16.82
N GLU A 524 -24.51 6.09 -17.27
CA GLU A 524 -24.49 4.86 -16.48
C GLU A 524 -23.05 4.40 -16.19
N ALA A 525 -22.13 4.54 -17.15
CA ALA A 525 -20.71 4.27 -16.93
C ALA A 525 -20.09 5.21 -15.88
N ALA A 526 -20.45 6.50 -15.91
CA ALA A 526 -20.02 7.46 -14.89
C ALA A 526 -20.58 7.12 -13.50
N LEU A 527 -21.85 6.73 -13.41
CA LEU A 527 -22.52 6.32 -12.16
C LEU A 527 -21.93 5.03 -11.57
N LEU A 528 -21.71 4.00 -12.39
CA LEU A 528 -21.05 2.77 -11.96
C LEU A 528 -19.65 3.04 -11.41
N ARG A 529 -18.87 3.85 -12.15
CA ARG A 529 -17.52 4.26 -11.75
C ARG A 529 -17.55 5.04 -10.43
N ALA A 530 -18.51 5.94 -10.25
CA ALA A 530 -18.67 6.68 -9.00
C ALA A 530 -19.07 5.79 -7.82
N ALA A 531 -19.98 4.84 -8.04
CA ALA A 531 -20.41 3.89 -7.00
C ALA A 531 -19.27 2.96 -6.54
N GLU A 532 -18.39 2.54 -7.45
CA GLU A 532 -17.19 1.77 -7.11
C GLU A 532 -16.17 2.58 -6.32
N LEU A 533 -15.96 3.85 -6.68
CA LEU A 533 -15.07 4.76 -5.95
C LEU A 533 -15.59 5.08 -4.55
N ALA A 534 -16.90 5.31 -4.42
CA ALA A 534 -17.55 5.53 -3.14
C ALA A 534 -17.44 4.33 -2.21
N LYS A 535 -17.60 3.10 -2.72
CA LYS A 535 -17.40 1.86 -1.94
C LYS A 535 -15.98 1.69 -1.41
N ARG A 536 -14.99 2.30 -2.08
CA ARG A 536 -13.57 2.29 -1.69
C ARG A 536 -13.21 3.46 -0.76
N GLY A 537 -14.17 4.28 -0.37
CA GLY A 537 -13.97 5.44 0.50
C GLY A 537 -13.44 6.69 -0.20
N ASP A 538 -13.36 6.70 -1.53
CA ASP A 538 -12.95 7.86 -2.34
C ASP A 538 -14.18 8.66 -2.81
N SER A 539 -14.75 9.44 -1.90
CA SER A 539 -15.91 10.29 -2.19
C SER A 539 -15.59 11.43 -3.16
N ALA A 540 -14.34 11.93 -3.18
CA ALA A 540 -13.90 13.00 -4.08
C ALA A 540 -13.78 12.50 -5.53
N GLY A 541 -13.16 11.33 -5.74
CA GLY A 541 -13.10 10.69 -7.05
C GLY A 541 -14.47 10.21 -7.54
N ALA A 542 -15.35 9.79 -6.62
CA ALA A 542 -16.74 9.48 -6.93
C ALA A 542 -17.48 10.73 -7.45
N TRP A 543 -17.33 11.86 -6.77
CA TRP A 543 -17.88 13.14 -7.22
C TRP A 543 -17.34 13.57 -8.58
N GLU A 544 -16.02 13.54 -8.80
CA GLU A 544 -15.41 13.93 -10.08
C GLU A 544 -15.88 13.05 -11.25
N SER A 545 -16.08 11.75 -10.98
CA SER A 545 -16.60 10.81 -11.97
C SER A 545 -18.03 11.13 -12.37
N VAL A 546 -18.88 11.54 -11.41
CA VAL A 546 -20.23 12.04 -11.69
C VAL A 546 -20.19 13.42 -12.36
N GLU A 547 -19.30 14.32 -11.95
CA GLU A 547 -19.20 15.69 -12.49
C GLU A 547 -18.82 15.72 -13.97
N ARG A 548 -17.91 14.82 -14.41
CA ARG A 548 -17.61 14.66 -15.83
C ARG A 548 -18.83 14.18 -16.62
N GLY A 549 -19.55 13.19 -16.11
CA GLY A 549 -20.78 12.72 -16.74
C GLY A 549 -21.89 13.78 -16.76
N PHE A 550 -21.97 14.59 -15.71
CA PHE A 550 -22.92 15.68 -15.56
C PHE A 550 -22.62 16.86 -16.50
N SER A 551 -21.33 17.20 -16.70
CA SER A 551 -20.92 18.27 -17.61
C SER A 551 -21.36 18.00 -19.05
N ASP A 552 -21.30 16.72 -19.46
CA ASP A 552 -21.77 16.29 -20.77
C ASP A 552 -23.31 16.18 -20.81
N TYR A 553 -23.95 15.76 -19.70
CA TYR A 553 -25.40 15.46 -19.63
C TYR A 553 -26.08 15.96 -18.34
N PRO A 554 -26.35 17.28 -18.22
CA PRO A 554 -26.85 17.87 -16.98
C PRO A 554 -28.32 17.55 -16.67
N ASP A 555 -29.07 17.10 -17.68
CA ASP A 555 -30.51 16.82 -17.56
C ASP A 555 -30.82 15.39 -17.04
N ASP A 556 -29.82 14.54 -16.79
CA ASP A 556 -30.05 13.16 -16.29
C ASP A 556 -30.39 13.13 -14.78
N PRO A 557 -31.52 12.52 -14.38
CA PRO A 557 -31.98 12.57 -13.00
C PRO A 557 -31.14 11.76 -12.00
N LYS A 558 -30.60 10.58 -12.38
CA LYS A 558 -29.74 9.82 -11.43
C LYS A 558 -28.32 10.41 -11.35
N LEU A 559 -27.77 10.98 -12.42
CA LEU A 559 -26.52 11.76 -12.35
C LEU A 559 -26.70 12.95 -11.40
N ASN A 560 -27.80 13.69 -11.51
CA ASN A 560 -28.13 14.77 -10.58
C ASN A 560 -28.23 14.31 -9.11
N GLN A 561 -28.91 13.18 -8.89
CA GLN A 561 -29.05 12.60 -7.55
C GLN A 561 -27.70 12.15 -6.98
N ALA A 562 -26.91 11.42 -7.75
CA ALA A 562 -25.58 10.96 -7.36
C ALA A 562 -24.62 12.14 -7.14
N ARG A 563 -24.73 13.19 -7.95
CA ARG A 563 -23.95 14.42 -7.81
C ARG A 563 -24.28 15.10 -6.49
N ALA A 564 -25.57 15.27 -6.17
CA ALA A 564 -25.99 15.86 -4.90
C ALA A 564 -25.51 15.03 -3.70
N GLU A 565 -25.64 13.70 -3.78
CA GLU A 565 -25.17 12.77 -2.76
C GLU A 565 -23.64 12.88 -2.55
N PHE A 566 -22.85 12.76 -3.62
CA PHE A 566 -21.39 12.84 -3.50
C PHE A 566 -20.89 14.26 -3.19
N THR A 567 -21.63 15.32 -3.55
CA THR A 567 -21.29 16.69 -3.13
C THR A 567 -21.37 16.82 -1.61
N THR A 568 -22.37 16.22 -0.98
CA THR A 568 -22.46 16.22 0.49
C THR A 568 -21.38 15.37 1.16
N GLN A 569 -20.95 14.28 0.52
CA GLN A 569 -19.90 13.39 1.05
C GLN A 569 -18.48 13.92 0.80
N ALA A 570 -18.28 14.72 -0.25
CA ALA A 570 -17.01 15.34 -0.63
C ALA A 570 -17.00 16.86 -0.37
N ALA A 571 -17.69 17.33 0.68
CA ALA A 571 -17.87 18.75 0.95
C ALA A 571 -16.58 19.55 1.23
N GLU A 572 -15.47 18.89 1.55
CA GLU A 572 -14.14 19.53 1.68
C GLU A 572 -13.41 19.68 0.33
N PHE A 573 -13.88 18.99 -0.72
CA PHE A 573 -13.26 18.92 -2.04
C PHE A 573 -14.03 19.72 -3.11
N VAL A 574 -15.36 19.78 -3.00
CA VAL A 574 -16.28 20.56 -3.86
C VAL A 574 -16.39 21.99 -3.33
#